data_AF-A0A3C1C385-F1
#
_entry.id   AF-A0A3C1C385-F1
#
_cell.length_a   1.000
_cell.length_b   1.000
_cell.length_c   1.000
_cell.angle_alpha   90.00
_cell.angle_beta   90.00
_cell.angle_gamma   90.00
#
_symmetry.space_group_name_H-M   'P 1'
#
loop_
_entity.id
_entity.type
_entity.pdbx_description
1 polymer ?
#
loop_
_entity_poly.entity_id
_entity_poly.type
_entity_poly.pdbx_seq_one_letter_code
_entity_poly.pdbx_strand_id
1 'polypeptide(L)'
;MVEMFYETLLAEKYTFGQAASRCLVEFQREVQAGGRDALVALSVILSRLTRNDPAALKRFKPELKQLQELAKKTILRRGLSADEKERLQEDLRFVIEKAGG
;
A
#
# COMPACT_ATOMS: atom_id res chain seq x y z
N MET A 1 5.11 7.61 -7.76
CA MET A 1 4.26 8.79 -7.46
C MET A 1 3.70 8.72 -6.04
N VAL A 2 3.02 7.62 -5.68
CA VAL A 2 2.52 7.35 -4.32
C VAL A 2 3.60 7.51 -3.24
N GLU A 3 4.79 6.96 -3.47
CA GLU A 3 5.92 7.05 -2.54
C GLU A 3 6.36 8.49 -2.26
N MET A 4 6.57 9.28 -3.32
CA MET A 4 7.00 10.67 -3.21
C MET A 4 5.94 11.53 -2.50
N PHE A 5 4.65 11.28 -2.76
CA PHE A 5 3.57 12.00 -2.09
C PHE A 5 3.52 11.66 -0.59
N TYR A 6 3.69 10.39 -0.23
CA TYR A 6 3.77 9.97 1.16
C TYR A 6 4.94 10.65 1.90
N GLU A 7 6.12 10.67 1.29
CA GLU A 7 7.31 11.33 1.86
C GLU A 7 7.14 12.85 1.99
N THR A 8 6.48 13.48 1.01
CA THR A 8 6.17 14.92 1.05
C THR A 8 5.28 15.25 2.24
N LEU A 9 4.23 14.47 2.48
CA LEU A 9 3.32 14.69 3.62
C LEU A 9 4.03 14.53 4.97
N LEU A 10 4.99 13.61 5.07
CA LEU A 10 5.83 13.48 6.27
C LEU A 10 6.72 14.72 6.48
N ALA A 11 7.28 15.27 5.40
CA ALA A 11 8.04 16.53 5.46
C ALA A 11 7.17 17.71 5.93
N GLU A 12 5.87 17.68 5.63
CA GLU A 12 4.86 18.64 6.12
C GLU A 12 4.37 18.36 7.55
N LYS A 13 5.04 17.46 8.29
CA LYS A 13 4.72 17.09 9.68
C LYS A 13 3.40 16.35 9.89
N TYR A 14 2.87 15.69 8.86
CA TYR A 14 1.79 14.73 9.03
C TYR A 14 2.32 13.47 9.76
N THR A 15 1.49 12.85 10.59
CA THR A 15 1.80 11.52 11.12
C THR A 15 1.76 10.47 10.01
N PHE A 16 2.44 9.34 10.19
CA PHE A 16 2.44 8.22 9.22
C PHE A 16 1.02 7.78 8.84
N GLY A 17 0.12 7.68 9.82
CA GLY A 17 -1.29 7.38 9.57
C GLY A 17 -2.03 8.47 8.78
N GLN A 18 -1.78 9.75 9.05
CA GLN A 18 -2.40 10.82 8.27
C GLN A 18 -1.83 10.87 6.84
N ALA A 19 -0.53 10.64 6.67
CA ALA A 19 0.10 10.54 5.36
C ALA A 19 -0.51 9.40 4.53
N ALA A 20 -0.64 8.20 5.12
CA ALA A 20 -1.30 7.07 4.49
C ALA A 20 -2.76 7.38 4.11
N SER A 21 -3.51 8.01 5.01
CA SER A 21 -4.90 8.40 4.76
C SER A 21 -5.03 9.38 3.60
N ARG A 22 -4.12 10.37 3.52
CA ARG A 22 -4.08 11.34 2.42
C ARG A 22 -3.70 10.68 1.09
N CYS A 23 -2.76 9.74 1.09
CA CYS A 23 -2.47 8.95 -0.12
C CYS A 23 -3.70 8.17 -0.59
N LEU A 24 -4.47 7.57 0.30
CA LEU A 24 -5.69 6.84 -0.09
C LEU A 24 -6.77 7.76 -0.70
N VAL A 25 -6.85 9.01 -0.24
CA VAL A 25 -7.75 10.02 -0.82
C VAL A 25 -7.26 10.46 -2.20
N GLU A 26 -5.96 10.73 -2.33
CA GLU A 26 -5.36 11.19 -3.59
C GLU A 26 -5.47 10.12 -4.69
N PHE A 27 -5.12 8.88 -4.36
CA PHE A 27 -5.14 7.73 -5.27
C PHE A 27 -6.46 6.94 -5.20
N GLN A 28 -7.55 7.59 -4.76
CA GLN A 28 -8.83 6.93 -4.53
C GLN A 28 -9.37 6.29 -5.82
N ARG A 29 -9.19 6.93 -6.98
CA ARG A 29 -9.68 6.41 -8.26
C ARG A 29 -9.01 5.10 -8.62
N GLU A 30 -7.70 5.03 -8.46
CA GLU A 30 -6.88 3.85 -8.70
C GLU A 30 -7.26 2.73 -7.74
N VAL A 31 -7.37 3.05 -6.44
CA VAL A 31 -7.74 2.08 -5.40
C VAL A 31 -9.15 1.54 -5.63
N GLN A 32 -10.12 2.37 -5.99
CA GLN A 32 -11.51 1.96 -6.22
C GLN A 32 -11.71 1.21 -7.54
N ALA A 33 -10.98 1.58 -8.60
CA ALA A 33 -11.00 0.83 -9.86
C ALA A 33 -10.50 -0.61 -9.68
N GLY A 34 -9.67 -0.84 -8.66
CA GLY A 34 -9.11 -2.15 -8.38
C GLY A 34 -8.02 -2.53 -9.38
N GLY A 35 -7.80 -3.83 -9.55
CA GLY A 35 -6.83 -4.33 -10.51
C GLY A 35 -5.38 -4.08 -10.12
N ARG A 36 -4.50 -3.91 -11.12
CA ARG A 36 -3.04 -3.79 -10.91
C ARG A 36 -2.67 -2.51 -10.19
N ASP A 37 -3.22 -1.38 -10.60
CA ASP A 37 -2.84 -0.09 -10.05
C ASP A 37 -3.26 0.03 -8.58
N ALA A 38 -4.45 -0.47 -8.24
CA ALA A 38 -4.87 -0.62 -6.84
C ALA A 38 -3.93 -1.53 -6.04
N LEU A 39 -3.49 -2.66 -6.61
CA LEU A 39 -2.59 -3.61 -5.95
C LEU A 39 -1.25 -2.94 -5.61
N VAL A 40 -0.68 -2.20 -6.57
CA VAL A 40 0.59 -1.48 -6.39
C VAL A 40 0.43 -0.30 -5.43
N ALA A 41 -0.62 0.51 -5.58
CA ALA A 41 -0.84 1.66 -4.71
C ALA A 41 -1.04 1.24 -3.25
N LEU A 42 -1.89 0.23 -3.01
CA LEU A 42 -2.15 -0.28 -1.67
C LEU A 42 -0.91 -0.97 -1.07
N SER A 43 -0.13 -1.71 -1.85
CA SER A 43 1.09 -2.36 -1.32
C SER A 43 2.08 -1.32 -0.82
N VAL A 44 2.30 -0.27 -1.59
CA VAL A 44 3.23 0.82 -1.27
C VAL A 44 2.76 1.62 -0.05
N ILE A 45 1.48 2.02 -0.02
CA ILE A 45 0.94 2.82 1.10
C ILE A 45 1.02 2.02 2.40
N LEU A 46 0.54 0.78 2.38
CA LEU A 46 0.46 -0.05 3.58
C LEU A 46 1.83 -0.55 4.03
N SER A 47 2.77 -0.85 3.11
CA SER A 47 4.12 -1.26 3.50
C SER A 47 4.87 -0.12 4.19
N ARG A 48 4.78 1.11 3.65
CA ARG A 48 5.38 2.30 4.26
C ARG A 48 4.76 2.65 5.61
N LEU A 49 3.44 2.58 5.72
CA LEU A 49 2.77 2.74 7.01
C LEU A 49 3.27 1.69 8.01
N THR A 50 3.33 0.42 7.61
CA THR A 50 3.68 -0.69 8.49
C THR A 50 5.15 -0.64 8.93
N ARG A 51 6.06 -0.17 8.06
CA ARG A 51 7.49 -0.03 8.37
C ARG A 51 7.74 1.06 9.42
N ASN A 52 6.91 2.11 9.45
CA ASN A 52 7.12 3.27 10.30
C ASN A 52 6.21 3.30 11.55
N ASP A 53 4.96 2.88 11.41
CA ASP A 53 3.95 2.80 12.47
C ASP A 53 3.05 1.56 12.28
N PRO A 54 3.55 0.36 12.65
CA PRO A 54 2.78 -0.87 12.50
C PRO A 54 1.49 -0.88 13.35
N ALA A 55 1.43 -0.11 14.44
CA ALA A 55 0.23 -0.02 15.26
C ALA A 55 -0.92 0.68 14.52
N ALA A 56 -0.60 1.67 13.68
CA ALA A 56 -1.58 2.37 12.85
C ALA A 56 -2.26 1.45 11.81
N LEU A 57 -1.63 0.34 11.40
CA LEU A 57 -2.21 -0.60 10.43
C LEU A 57 -3.61 -1.09 10.84
N LYS A 58 -3.89 -1.18 12.16
CA LYS A 58 -5.21 -1.56 12.70
C LYS A 58 -6.34 -0.63 12.26
N ARG A 59 -6.03 0.62 11.88
CA ARG A 59 -6.99 1.61 11.38
C ARG A 59 -7.29 1.45 9.88
N PHE A 60 -6.44 0.72 9.15
CA PHE A 60 -6.54 0.49 7.70
C PHE A 60 -6.99 -0.94 7.36
N LYS A 61 -7.84 -1.52 8.21
CA LYS A 61 -8.37 -2.88 8.02
C LYS A 61 -9.10 -3.06 6.67
N PRO A 62 -9.93 -2.12 6.19
CA PRO A 62 -10.58 -2.25 4.90
C PRO A 62 -9.58 -2.34 3.74
N GLU A 63 -8.57 -1.48 3.74
CA GLU A 63 -7.53 -1.40 2.72
C GLU A 63 -6.63 -2.62 2.76
N LEU A 64 -6.28 -3.09 3.96
CA LEU A 64 -5.52 -4.32 4.15
C LEU A 64 -6.29 -5.53 3.59
N LYS A 65 -7.59 -5.63 3.86
CA LYS A 65 -8.42 -6.70 3.30
C LYS A 65 -8.47 -6.60 1.78
N GLN A 66 -8.62 -5.41 1.23
CA GLN A 66 -8.62 -5.19 -0.22
C GLN A 66 -7.27 -5.60 -0.84
N LEU A 67 -6.15 -5.21 -0.22
CA LEU A 67 -4.81 -5.61 -0.65
C LEU A 67 -4.67 -7.14 -0.69
N GLN A 68 -5.12 -7.83 0.37
CA GLN A 68 -5.08 -9.30 0.43
C GLN A 68 -5.91 -9.95 -0.67
N GLU A 69 -7.11 -9.44 -0.98
CA GLU A 69 -7.95 -9.96 -2.06
C GLU A 69 -7.33 -9.73 -3.45
N LEU A 70 -6.70 -8.57 -3.67
CA LEU A 70 -5.99 -8.28 -4.91
C LEU A 70 -4.72 -9.13 -5.04
N ALA A 71 -3.98 -9.35 -3.95
CA ALA A 71 -2.73 -10.11 -3.94
C ALA A 71 -2.90 -11.58 -4.36
N LYS A 72 -4.09 -12.17 -4.12
CA LYS A 72 -4.47 -13.52 -4.57
C LYS A 72 -4.60 -13.63 -6.09
N LYS A 73 -4.88 -12.52 -6.79
CA LYS A 73 -5.09 -12.48 -8.24
C LYS A 73 -3.75 -12.32 -8.96
N THR A 74 -3.05 -13.43 -9.18
CA THR A 74 -1.74 -13.46 -9.86
C THR A 74 -1.73 -12.79 -11.23
N ILE A 75 -2.87 -12.79 -11.94
CA ILE A 75 -3.09 -12.08 -13.21
C ILE A 75 -2.73 -10.59 -13.14
N LEU A 76 -2.92 -9.95 -11.98
CA LEU A 76 -2.66 -8.52 -11.81
C LEU A 76 -1.18 -8.18 -11.90
N ARG A 77 -0.30 -9.16 -11.67
CA ARG A 77 1.16 -9.02 -11.76
C ARG A 77 1.69 -9.14 -13.19
N ARG A 78 0.85 -9.53 -14.17
CA ARG A 78 1.27 -9.49 -15.59
C ARG A 78 1.64 -8.07 -15.97
N GLY A 79 2.52 -7.86 -16.94
CA GLY A 79 2.88 -6.52 -17.43
C GLY A 79 3.72 -5.66 -16.47
N LEU A 80 3.95 -6.08 -15.22
CA LEU A 80 4.99 -5.50 -14.37
C LEU A 80 6.37 -5.99 -14.82
N SER A 81 7.35 -5.10 -14.77
CA SER A 81 8.77 -5.42 -14.90
C SER A 81 9.24 -6.36 -13.78
N ALA A 82 10.46 -6.90 -13.91
CA ALA A 82 11.04 -7.76 -12.87
C ALA A 82 11.18 -7.01 -11.54
N ASP A 83 11.74 -5.80 -11.59
CA ASP A 83 11.97 -4.95 -10.41
C ASP A 83 10.66 -4.57 -9.71
N GLU A 84 9.62 -4.23 -10.47
CA GLU A 84 8.29 -3.92 -9.90
C GLU A 84 7.67 -5.13 -9.23
N LYS A 85 7.84 -6.33 -9.79
CA LYS A 85 7.33 -7.57 -9.18
C LYS A 85 8.06 -7.88 -7.88
N GLU A 86 9.38 -7.72 -7.85
CA GLU A 86 10.19 -7.97 -6.67
C GLU A 86 9.79 -7.01 -5.53
N ARG A 87 9.70 -5.70 -5.82
CA ARG A 87 9.25 -4.70 -4.85
C ARG A 87 7.83 -4.98 -4.34
N LEU A 88 6.91 -5.27 -5.25
CA LEU A 88 5.54 -5.63 -4.88
C LEU A 88 5.51 -6.88 -3.99
N GLN A 89 6.32 -7.90 -4.27
CA GLN A 89 6.41 -9.09 -3.43
C GLN A 89 6.96 -8.78 -2.04
N GLU A 90 8.00 -7.95 -1.95
CA GLU A 90 8.56 -7.52 -0.68
C GLU A 90 7.53 -6.75 0.16
N ASP A 91 6.83 -5.79 -0.45
CA ASP A 91 5.78 -5.02 0.20
C ASP A 91 4.65 -5.91 0.72
N LEU A 92 4.12 -6.80 -0.14
CA LEU A 92 3.05 -7.71 0.22
C LEU A 92 3.48 -8.64 1.37
N ARG A 93 4.68 -9.20 1.29
CA ARG A 93 5.21 -10.07 2.34
C ARG A 93 5.27 -9.32 3.66
N PHE A 94 5.87 -8.13 3.68
CA PHE A 94 6.07 -7.36 4.90
C PHE A 94 4.73 -6.97 5.56
N VAL A 95 3.77 -6.50 4.76
CA VAL A 95 2.43 -6.12 5.26
C VAL A 95 1.68 -7.33 5.80
N ILE A 96 1.70 -8.46 5.09
CA ILE A 96 0.97 -9.68 5.49
C ILE A 96 1.57 -10.29 6.77
N GLU A 97 2.90 -10.37 6.87
CA GLU A 97 3.58 -10.88 8.08
C GLU A 97 3.24 -10.05 9.32
N LYS A 98 3.13 -8.72 9.18
CA LYS A 98 2.80 -7.81 10.28
C LYS A 98 1.30 -7.69 10.57
N ALA A 99 0.45 -8.02 9.60
CA ALA A 99 -1.00 -8.04 9.78
C ALA A 99 -1.51 -9.27 10.54
N GLY A 100 -0.80 -10.40 10.47
CA GLY A 100 -1.17 -11.65 11.12
C GLY A 100 -0.58 -11.86 12.52
N GLY A 101 0.22 -10.91 13.02
CA GLY A 101 0.87 -10.94 14.33
C GLY A 101 0.17 -10.11 15.41
#